data_AF-A0A2V8QM82-F1
#
_entry.id   AF-A0A2V8QM82-F1
#
_cell.length_a   1.000
_cell.length_b   1.000
_cell.length_c   1.000
_cell.angle_alpha   90.00
_cell.angle_beta   90.00
_cell.angle_gamma   90.00
#
_symmetry.space_group_name_H-M   'P 1'
#
loop_
_entity.id
_entity.type
_entity.pdbx_description
1 polymer ?
#
loop_
_entity_poly.entity_id
_entity_poly.type
_entity_poly.pdbx_seq_one_letter_code
_entity_poly.pdbx_strand_id
1 'polypeptide(L)'
;MALANRHVLYISYNGMLDPLGQSQVIPYLKELSKRGVRFTLLSYERAPAFTSEGEQRCRVLRKELSQFNIEWHHLRYHQRPSLPATAYDVVAGIRFASRLMKRKKVELVHARAHIPAVIALALKRKFGIKMIFDMRGLMAEEYVDAGHWRANGVAARLTKRTESRVLRATDGVVTLTDVLWSEMRTWPDLQARPVVHETIPCCIDQNQFHFETEARKARRSELGVGDGLVLVYSGSVGGWYMTDEMAALFAALKRQRSDAFFLWLTTGSAQTVENAMRKSGIEPTDYAVRNVQMLGLHFTVPGFRGSAHRR
;
A
#
# COMPACT_ATOMS: atom_id res chain seq x y z
N MET A 1 -23.59 15.08 12.37
CA MET A 1 -22.83 13.80 12.50
C MET A 1 -21.58 14.04 13.34
N ALA A 2 -21.20 13.09 14.21
CA ALA A 2 -20.12 13.23 15.20
C ALA A 2 -18.72 13.56 14.63
N LEU A 3 -18.51 13.38 13.32
CA LEU A 3 -17.25 13.63 12.62
C LEU A 3 -17.21 14.95 11.82
N ALA A 4 -18.31 15.70 11.78
CA ALA A 4 -18.38 16.93 11.00
C ALA A 4 -17.34 17.95 11.48
N ASN A 5 -16.64 18.58 10.53
CA ASN A 5 -15.63 19.64 10.71
C ASN A 5 -14.32 19.21 11.38
N ARG A 6 -14.13 17.93 11.70
CA ARG A 6 -12.86 17.41 12.22
C ARG A 6 -11.75 17.60 11.21
N HIS A 7 -10.61 18.14 11.65
CA HIS A 7 -9.43 18.30 10.80
C HIS A 7 -8.31 17.35 11.20
N VAL A 8 -7.97 16.43 10.28
CA VAL A 8 -6.94 15.41 10.48
C VAL A 8 -5.75 15.70 9.58
N LEU A 9 -4.53 15.62 10.14
CA LEU A 9 -3.31 15.52 9.35
C LEU A 9 -3.04 14.04 9.08
N TYR A 10 -3.20 13.62 7.84
CA TYR A 10 -2.88 12.26 7.40
C TYR A 10 -1.46 12.23 6.83
N ILE A 11 -0.61 11.35 7.34
CA ILE A 11 0.78 11.23 6.89
C ILE A 11 1.02 9.83 6.34
N SER A 12 1.52 9.76 5.10
CA SER A 12 1.87 8.52 4.39
C SER A 12 3.29 8.61 3.85
N TYR A 13 4.10 7.56 4.02
CA TYR A 13 5.41 7.49 3.38
C TYR A 13 5.36 6.93 1.94
N ASN A 14 4.21 6.39 1.54
CA ASN A 14 3.90 6.08 0.15
C ASN A 14 3.46 7.35 -0.59
N GLY A 15 3.80 7.44 -1.88
CA GLY A 15 3.34 8.50 -2.77
C GLY A 15 1.86 8.34 -3.10
N MET A 16 1.18 9.44 -3.37
CA MET A 16 -0.20 9.47 -3.83
C MET A 16 -0.30 9.25 -5.34
N LEU A 17 0.79 9.44 -6.10
CA LEU A 17 0.86 8.94 -7.47
C LEU A 17 1.24 7.45 -7.56
N ASP A 18 1.65 6.84 -6.44
CA ASP A 18 1.95 5.42 -6.39
C ASP A 18 0.66 4.59 -6.30
N PRO A 19 0.68 3.35 -6.82
CA PRO A 19 -0.34 2.33 -6.63
C PRO A 19 -1.12 2.30 -5.32
N LEU A 20 -0.39 2.24 -4.20
CA LEU A 20 -0.96 2.08 -2.87
C LEU A 20 -1.65 3.38 -2.43
N GLY A 21 -1.13 4.53 -2.84
CA GLY A 21 -1.79 5.81 -2.58
C GLY A 21 -3.15 5.89 -3.30
N GLN A 22 -3.16 5.52 -4.59
CA GLN A 22 -4.37 5.50 -5.42
C GLN A 22 -5.43 4.52 -4.94
N SER A 23 -5.03 3.31 -4.52
CA SER A 23 -5.97 2.24 -4.17
C SER A 23 -6.36 2.20 -2.70
N GLN A 24 -5.47 2.55 -1.77
CA GLN A 24 -5.69 2.33 -0.33
C GLN A 24 -5.76 3.62 0.50
N VAL A 25 -5.26 4.75 0.01
CA VAL A 25 -5.27 6.01 0.78
C VAL A 25 -6.36 6.93 0.27
N ILE A 26 -6.30 7.31 -1.01
CA ILE A 26 -7.20 8.32 -1.58
C ILE A 26 -8.70 7.95 -1.47
N PRO A 27 -9.15 6.73 -1.81
CA PRO A 27 -10.57 6.40 -1.77
C PRO A 27 -11.13 6.50 -0.35
N TYR A 28 -10.41 5.95 0.62
CA TYR A 28 -10.77 6.02 2.03
C TYR A 28 -10.89 7.46 2.54
N LEU A 29 -9.92 8.33 2.22
CA LEU A 29 -9.97 9.74 2.61
C LEU A 29 -11.15 10.46 1.96
N LYS A 30 -11.42 10.21 0.67
CA LYS A 30 -12.57 10.79 -0.03
C LYS A 30 -13.90 10.40 0.63
N GLU A 31 -14.09 9.12 0.97
CA GLU A 31 -15.32 8.66 1.62
C GLU A 31 -15.50 9.26 3.02
N LEU A 32 -14.42 9.39 3.81
CA LEU A 32 -14.49 10.09 5.09
C LEU A 32 -14.74 11.59 4.93
N SER A 33 -14.22 12.20 3.87
CA SER A 33 -14.48 13.60 3.59
C SER A 33 -15.92 13.88 3.19
N LYS A 34 -16.57 12.97 2.46
CA LYS A 34 -18.03 13.04 2.22
C LYS A 34 -18.82 13.01 3.52
N ARG A 35 -18.28 12.39 4.59
CA ARG A 35 -18.86 12.38 5.95
C ARG A 35 -18.49 13.61 6.80
N GLY A 36 -17.79 14.58 6.22
CA GLY A 36 -17.48 15.88 6.84
C GLY A 36 -16.09 16.00 7.47
N VAL A 37 -15.21 15.00 7.30
CA VAL A 37 -13.81 15.08 7.77
C VAL A 37 -12.96 15.85 6.77
N ARG A 38 -12.19 16.82 7.25
CA ARG A 38 -11.23 17.57 6.42
C ARG A 38 -9.84 16.98 6.61
N PHE A 39 -9.12 16.77 5.53
CA PHE A 39 -7.76 16.24 5.60
C PHE A 39 -6.74 17.26 5.11
N THR A 40 -5.64 17.37 5.84
CA THR A 40 -4.36 17.76 5.25
C THR A 40 -3.56 16.49 5.05
N LEU A 41 -3.25 16.15 3.81
CA LEU A 41 -2.53 14.94 3.43
C LEU A 41 -1.07 15.29 3.15
N LEU A 42 -0.14 14.62 3.83
CA LEU A 42 1.29 14.70 3.60
C LEU A 42 1.81 13.35 3.10
N SER A 43 2.30 13.32 1.85
CA SER A 43 2.90 12.12 1.24
C SER A 43 4.37 12.31 0.87
N TYR A 44 5.02 11.23 0.46
CA TYR A 44 6.37 11.24 -0.10
C TYR A 44 6.34 10.65 -1.51
N GLU A 45 6.52 11.48 -2.52
CA GLU A 45 6.56 11.03 -3.90
C GLU A 45 7.96 10.60 -4.34
N ARG A 46 8.02 9.62 -5.25
CA ARG A 46 9.27 9.16 -5.87
C ARG A 46 9.75 10.15 -6.94
N ALA A 47 11.01 9.97 -7.37
CA ALA A 47 11.65 10.83 -8.37
C ALA A 47 10.81 11.13 -9.63
N PRO A 48 10.04 10.18 -10.21
CA PRO A 48 9.20 10.46 -11.38
C PRO A 48 8.13 11.54 -11.17
N ALA A 49 7.71 11.81 -9.92
CA ALA A 49 6.74 12.86 -9.62
C ALA A 49 7.31 14.29 -9.73
N PHE A 50 8.64 14.41 -9.84
CA PHE A 50 9.36 15.69 -9.92
C PHE A 50 9.93 15.95 -11.33
N THR A 51 9.47 15.20 -12.34
CA THR A 51 9.66 15.55 -13.75
C THR A 51 8.52 16.48 -14.19
N SER A 52 8.63 17.14 -15.35
CA SER A 52 7.56 17.99 -15.88
C SER A 52 6.22 17.25 -16.02
N GLU A 53 6.26 15.99 -16.45
CA GLU A 53 5.08 15.12 -16.53
C GLU A 53 4.55 14.76 -15.14
N GLY A 54 5.44 14.38 -14.21
CA GLY A 54 5.09 14.08 -12.82
C GLY A 54 4.44 15.25 -12.11
N GLU A 55 4.96 16.47 -12.29
CA GLU A 55 4.39 17.68 -11.74
C GLU A 55 3.00 17.97 -12.30
N GLN A 56 2.77 17.71 -13.59
CA GLN A 56 1.45 17.83 -14.20
C GLN A 56 0.47 16.84 -13.56
N ARG A 57 0.88 15.59 -13.34
CA ARG A 57 0.07 14.58 -12.63
C ARG A 57 -0.22 15.01 -11.19
N CYS A 58 0.76 15.57 -10.48
CA CYS A 58 0.58 16.14 -9.15
C CYS A 58 -0.43 17.30 -9.14
N ARG A 59 -0.40 18.19 -10.14
CA ARG A 59 -1.37 19.29 -10.27
C ARG A 59 -2.79 18.79 -10.48
N VAL A 60 -2.97 17.82 -11.37
CA VAL A 60 -4.28 17.19 -11.64
C VAL A 60 -4.82 16.54 -10.37
N LEU A 61 -4.03 15.69 -9.72
CA LEU A 61 -4.46 14.99 -8.50
C LEU A 61 -4.74 15.98 -7.35
N ARG A 62 -3.96 17.06 -7.21
CA ARG A 62 -4.24 18.09 -6.20
C ARG A 62 -5.59 18.77 -6.42
N LYS A 63 -5.93 19.10 -7.68
CA LYS A 63 -7.23 19.70 -8.02
C LYS A 63 -8.38 18.74 -7.71
N GLU A 64 -8.21 17.46 -8.04
CA GLU A 64 -9.18 16.41 -7.72
C GLU A 64 -9.39 16.30 -6.20
N LEU A 65 -8.32 16.16 -5.42
CA LEU A 65 -8.40 16.05 -3.96
C LEU A 65 -9.03 17.28 -3.29
N SER A 66 -8.80 18.48 -3.83
CA SER A 66 -9.41 19.70 -3.28
C SER A 66 -10.94 19.71 -3.38
N GLN A 67 -11.53 19.00 -4.36
CA GLN A 67 -13.00 18.86 -4.46
C GLN A 67 -13.59 18.06 -3.29
N PHE A 68 -12.76 17.27 -2.60
CA PHE A 68 -13.14 16.48 -1.44
C PHE A 68 -12.65 17.11 -0.13
N ASN A 69 -12.31 18.39 -0.07
CA ASN A 69 -11.74 19.02 1.14
C ASN A 69 -10.45 18.32 1.64
N ILE A 70 -9.68 17.74 0.72
CA ILE A 70 -8.38 17.13 0.99
C ILE A 70 -7.29 18.05 0.44
N GLU A 71 -6.55 18.68 1.34
CA GLU A 71 -5.41 19.52 0.99
C GLU A 71 -4.13 18.68 0.95
N TRP A 72 -3.61 18.44 -0.25
CA TRP A 72 -2.46 17.55 -0.45
C TRP A 72 -1.13 18.29 -0.64
N HIS A 73 -0.18 17.90 0.20
CA HIS A 73 1.23 18.29 0.18
C HIS A 73 2.09 17.04 -0.02
N HIS A 74 3.17 17.16 -0.79
CA HIS A 74 4.10 16.07 -0.98
C HIS A 74 5.56 16.51 -0.79
N LEU A 75 6.35 15.63 -0.19
CA LEU A 75 7.80 15.71 -0.10
C LEU A 75 8.43 14.70 -1.05
N ARG A 76 9.74 14.80 -1.27
CA ARG A 76 10.49 13.82 -2.06
C ARG A 76 10.89 12.63 -1.18
N TYR A 77 10.64 11.43 -1.68
CA TYR A 77 11.15 10.18 -1.10
C TYR A 77 12.62 9.98 -1.48
N HIS A 78 13.46 9.65 -0.49
CA HIS A 78 14.86 9.31 -0.72
C HIS A 78 15.12 7.84 -0.39
N GLN A 79 15.57 7.07 -1.39
CA GLN A 79 15.79 5.62 -1.24
C GLN A 79 17.21 5.27 -0.78
N ARG A 80 18.21 6.06 -1.17
CA ARG A 80 19.63 5.76 -0.96
C ARG A 80 20.41 6.99 -0.49
N PRO A 81 21.38 6.83 0.43
CA PRO A 81 21.65 5.63 1.24
C PRO A 81 20.52 5.38 2.26
N SER A 82 20.14 4.12 2.51
CA SER A 82 18.86 3.75 3.15
C SER A 82 18.55 4.45 4.48
N LEU A 83 19.38 4.24 5.52
CA LEU A 83 19.14 4.81 6.85
C LEU A 83 19.29 6.35 6.88
N PRO A 84 20.36 6.95 6.32
CA PRO A 84 20.48 8.42 6.31
C PRO A 84 19.37 9.09 5.50
N ALA A 85 18.95 8.51 4.38
CA ALA A 85 17.84 9.01 3.57
C ALA A 85 16.52 8.97 4.34
N THR A 86 16.23 7.86 5.04
CA THR A 86 15.04 7.74 5.89
C THR A 86 15.07 8.77 7.02
N ALA A 87 16.23 8.97 7.68
CA ALA A 87 16.38 9.98 8.73
C ALA A 87 16.16 11.40 8.19
N TYR A 88 16.71 11.72 7.03
CA TYR A 88 16.47 13.00 6.35
C TYR A 88 14.98 13.20 6.07
N ASP A 89 14.31 12.20 5.50
CA ASP A 89 12.89 12.24 5.18
C ASP A 89 12.03 12.45 6.42
N VAL A 90 12.33 11.77 7.53
CA VAL A 90 11.66 11.95 8.83
C VAL A 90 11.83 13.39 9.31
N VAL A 91 13.04 13.93 9.29
CA VAL A 91 13.31 15.30 9.76
C VAL A 91 12.60 16.33 8.87
N ALA A 92 12.63 16.14 7.55
CA ALA A 92 11.90 16.98 6.60
C ALA A 92 10.39 16.96 6.86
N GLY A 93 9.84 15.75 7.09
CA GLY A 93 8.44 15.54 7.46
C GLY A 93 8.06 16.24 8.75
N ILE A 94 8.84 16.08 9.83
CA ILE A 94 8.62 16.76 11.11
C ILE A 94 8.60 18.27 10.94
N ARG A 95 9.56 18.83 10.18
CA ARG A 95 9.64 20.28 9.94
C ARG A 95 8.43 20.78 9.16
N PHE A 96 8.07 20.09 8.08
CA PHE A 96 6.94 20.48 7.24
C PHE A 96 5.61 20.36 7.98
N ALA A 97 5.35 19.19 8.59
CA ALA A 97 4.16 18.95 9.39
C ALA A 97 4.05 19.91 10.59
N SER A 98 5.16 20.24 11.26
CA SER A 98 5.16 21.26 12.32
C SER A 98 4.70 22.63 11.83
N ARG A 99 5.06 23.02 10.60
CA ARG A 99 4.59 24.29 10.01
C ARG A 99 3.09 24.23 9.70
N LEU A 100 2.60 23.08 9.23
CA LEU A 100 1.16 22.86 9.01
C LEU A 100 0.38 22.94 10.32
N MET A 101 0.84 22.26 11.38
CA MET A 101 0.22 22.27 12.72
C MET A 101 0.11 23.68 13.31
N LYS A 102 1.09 24.57 13.04
CA LYS A 102 1.05 25.97 13.51
C LYS A 102 0.07 26.85 12.74
N ARG A 103 -0.22 26.52 11.49
CA ARG A 103 -1.08 27.32 10.60
C ARG A 103 -2.53 26.84 10.56
N LYS A 104 -2.77 25.60 10.98
CA LYS A 104 -4.04 24.91 10.82
C LYS A 104 -4.48 24.32 12.16
N LYS A 105 -5.78 24.36 12.44
CA LYS A 105 -6.37 23.75 13.64
C LYS A 105 -6.55 22.24 13.43
N VAL A 106 -5.44 21.52 13.38
CA VAL A 106 -5.44 20.05 13.32
C VAL A 106 -5.75 19.49 14.70
N GLU A 107 -6.65 18.51 14.76
CA GLU A 107 -7.10 17.86 16.01
C GLU A 107 -6.49 16.47 16.22
N LEU A 108 -5.99 15.85 15.14
CA LEU A 108 -5.49 14.48 15.14
C LEU A 108 -4.47 14.28 14.03
N VAL A 109 -3.44 13.48 14.30
CA VAL A 109 -2.52 12.97 13.27
C VAL A 109 -2.82 11.49 13.02
N HIS A 110 -3.20 11.14 11.79
CA HIS A 110 -3.31 9.74 11.36
C HIS A 110 -2.02 9.35 10.65
N ALA A 111 -1.22 8.51 11.28
CA ALA A 111 0.06 8.07 10.76
C ALA A 111 -0.04 6.66 10.17
N ARG A 112 0.10 6.54 8.85
CA ARG A 112 0.06 5.27 8.13
C ARG A 112 1.44 4.63 8.07
N ALA A 113 1.64 3.49 8.73
CA ALA A 113 2.90 2.75 8.89
C ALA A 113 3.98 3.46 9.74
N HIS A 114 5.12 2.79 9.94
CA HIS A 114 6.12 3.13 10.95
C HIS A 114 6.75 4.51 10.77
N ILE A 115 7.19 4.86 9.56
CA ILE A 115 7.89 6.13 9.31
C ILE A 115 6.99 7.34 9.61
N PRO A 116 5.73 7.40 9.11
CA PRO A 116 4.78 8.42 9.53
C PRO A 116 4.50 8.42 11.04
N ALA A 117 4.51 7.26 11.69
CA ALA A 117 4.28 7.17 13.13
C ALA A 117 5.43 7.79 13.94
N VAL A 118 6.68 7.69 13.45
CA VAL A 118 7.82 8.44 14.02
C VAL A 118 7.61 9.95 13.92
N ILE A 119 7.15 10.43 12.76
CA ILE A 119 6.85 11.86 12.55
C ILE A 119 5.73 12.29 13.50
N ALA A 120 4.63 11.53 13.57
CA ALA A 120 3.50 11.81 14.44
C ALA A 120 3.89 11.81 15.93
N LEU A 121 4.75 10.88 16.37
CA LEU A 121 5.27 10.85 17.73
C LEU A 121 6.04 12.13 18.07
N ALA A 122 6.85 12.65 17.14
CA ALA A 122 7.54 13.92 17.33
C ALA A 122 6.56 15.10 17.39
N LEU A 123 5.52 15.12 16.56
CA LEU A 123 4.46 16.14 16.62
C LEU A 123 3.67 16.06 17.93
N LYS A 124 3.32 14.87 18.40
CA LYS A 124 2.65 14.64 19.68
C LYS A 124 3.46 15.20 20.84
N ARG A 125 4.76 14.87 20.92
CA ARG A 125 5.65 15.41 21.96
C ARG A 125 5.75 16.94 21.94
N LYS A 126 5.71 17.55 20.75
CA LYS A 126 5.88 18.98 20.58
C LYS A 126 4.60 19.79 20.78
N PHE A 127 3.46 19.25 20.38
CA PHE A 127 2.19 19.98 20.31
C PHE A 127 1.08 19.39 21.19
N GLY A 128 1.31 18.25 21.86
CA GLY A 128 0.29 17.55 22.65
C GLY A 128 -0.85 16.95 21.81
N ILE A 129 -0.66 16.83 20.49
CA ILE A 129 -1.71 16.37 19.56
C ILE A 129 -1.98 14.87 19.73
N LYS A 130 -3.24 14.46 19.53
CA LYS A 130 -3.58 13.03 19.46
C LYS A 130 -3.01 12.41 18.19
N MET A 131 -2.67 11.11 18.25
CA MET A 131 -2.24 10.35 17.08
C MET A 131 -2.92 8.98 16.98
N ILE A 132 -3.21 8.56 15.75
CA ILE A 132 -3.52 7.18 15.39
C ILE A 132 -2.28 6.59 14.73
N PHE A 133 -1.89 5.40 15.16
CA PHE A 133 -0.92 4.57 14.46
C PHE A 133 -1.67 3.50 13.65
N ASP A 134 -1.72 3.69 12.35
CA ASP A 134 -2.29 2.74 11.39
C ASP A 134 -1.19 1.79 10.93
N MET A 135 -1.10 0.65 11.62
CA MET A 135 -0.08 -0.35 11.43
C MET A 135 -0.42 -1.22 10.22
N ARG A 136 0.46 -1.19 9.22
CA ARG A 136 0.26 -1.85 7.91
C ARG A 136 1.00 -3.18 7.76
N GLY A 137 1.78 -3.57 8.77
CA GLY A 137 2.68 -4.71 8.75
C GLY A 137 3.64 -4.66 9.92
N LEU A 138 4.45 -5.69 10.08
CA LEU A 138 5.48 -5.81 11.12
C LEU A 138 6.84 -5.52 10.49
N MET A 139 7.16 -4.23 10.30
CA MET A 139 8.27 -3.82 9.42
C MET A 139 9.62 -4.46 9.76
N ALA A 140 9.95 -4.63 11.05
CA ALA A 140 11.23 -5.22 11.41
C ALA A 140 11.27 -6.72 11.10
N GLU A 141 10.20 -7.42 11.45
CA GLU A 141 9.98 -8.85 11.20
C GLU A 141 9.97 -9.14 9.70
N GLU A 142 9.15 -8.43 8.93
CA GLU A 142 9.04 -8.58 7.47
C GLU A 142 10.38 -8.38 6.76
N TYR A 143 11.17 -7.38 7.17
CA TYR A 143 12.48 -7.14 6.56
C TYR A 143 13.53 -8.19 6.98
N VAL A 144 13.38 -8.80 8.16
CA VAL A 144 14.25 -9.90 8.61
C VAL A 144 13.90 -11.18 7.86
N ASP A 145 12.61 -11.51 7.76
CA ASP A 145 12.11 -12.70 7.06
C ASP A 145 12.44 -12.66 5.55
N ALA A 146 12.45 -11.45 4.97
CA ALA A 146 12.89 -11.23 3.59
C ALA A 146 14.41 -11.36 3.37
N GLY A 147 15.19 -11.55 4.43
CA GLY A 147 16.65 -11.54 4.37
C GLY A 147 17.27 -10.17 4.10
N HIS A 148 16.48 -9.08 4.15
CA HIS A 148 17.00 -7.72 3.97
C HIS A 148 17.79 -7.26 5.19
N TRP A 149 17.36 -7.61 6.40
CA TRP A 149 18.03 -7.30 7.66
C TRP A 149 18.41 -8.57 8.41
N ARG A 150 19.48 -8.48 9.21
CA ARG A 150 19.76 -9.48 10.24
C ARG A 150 18.84 -9.22 11.43
N ALA A 151 18.27 -10.27 12.05
CA ALA A 151 17.39 -10.16 13.22
C ALA A 151 17.99 -9.29 14.34
N ASN A 152 19.27 -9.51 14.64
CA ASN A 152 20.04 -8.74 15.63
C ASN A 152 20.84 -7.59 15.01
N GLY A 153 20.45 -7.10 13.83
CA GLY A 153 21.06 -5.97 13.16
C GLY A 153 20.68 -4.62 13.80
N VAL A 154 21.46 -3.58 13.52
CA VAL A 154 21.19 -2.22 14.02
C VAL A 154 19.82 -1.71 13.54
N ALA A 155 19.48 -1.94 12.27
CA ALA A 155 18.22 -1.50 11.67
C ALA A 155 17.00 -2.16 12.33
N ALA A 156 17.02 -3.48 12.54
CA ALA A 156 15.96 -4.21 13.22
C ALA A 156 15.76 -3.72 14.66
N ARG A 157 16.85 -3.60 15.43
CA ARG A 157 16.79 -3.09 16.82
C ARG A 157 16.28 -1.66 16.91
N LEU A 158 16.75 -0.77 16.03
CA LEU A 158 16.32 0.63 16.02
C LEU A 158 14.82 0.73 15.67
N THR A 159 14.37 -0.08 14.72
CA THR A 159 12.97 -0.15 14.31
C THR A 159 12.10 -0.61 15.47
N LYS A 160 12.40 -1.76 16.11
CA LYS A 160 11.62 -2.26 17.26
C LYS A 160 11.62 -1.28 18.43
N ARG A 161 12.76 -0.66 18.75
CA ARG A 161 12.82 0.39 19.78
C ARG A 161 11.93 1.60 19.46
N THR A 162 11.83 1.95 18.18
CA THR A 162 11.02 3.08 17.74
C THR A 162 9.53 2.73 17.73
N GLU A 163 9.18 1.56 17.22
CA GLU A 163 7.83 0.99 17.29
C GLU A 163 7.33 0.95 18.74
N SER A 164 8.14 0.40 19.64
CA SER A 164 7.85 0.34 21.07
C SER A 164 7.55 1.72 21.67
N ARG A 165 8.31 2.75 21.29
CA ARG A 165 8.04 4.15 21.71
C ARG A 165 6.76 4.73 21.11
N VAL A 166 6.42 4.38 19.88
CA VAL A 166 5.19 4.81 19.21
C VAL A 166 3.98 4.16 19.85
N LEU A 167 4.00 2.83 20.05
CA LEU A 167 2.90 2.07 20.64
C LEU A 167 2.57 2.59 22.05
N ARG A 168 3.57 2.81 22.89
CA ARG A 168 3.35 3.39 24.23
C ARG A 168 2.68 4.76 24.19
N ALA A 169 2.88 5.53 23.12
CA ALA A 169 2.40 6.92 23.01
C ALA A 169 1.10 7.10 22.18
N THR A 170 0.67 6.13 21.36
CA THR A 170 -0.43 6.32 20.40
C THR A 170 -1.81 6.33 21.06
N ASP A 171 -2.72 7.22 20.66
CA ASP A 171 -4.06 7.29 21.27
C ASP A 171 -5.03 6.28 20.64
N GLY A 172 -4.77 5.92 19.38
CA GLY A 172 -5.47 4.85 18.68
C GLY A 172 -4.51 3.98 17.87
N VAL A 173 -4.88 2.71 17.69
CA VAL A 173 -4.21 1.76 16.81
C VAL A 173 -5.22 1.28 15.77
N VAL A 174 -4.82 1.29 14.51
CA VAL A 174 -5.57 0.60 13.46
C VAL A 174 -4.71 -0.56 12.97
N THR A 175 -5.30 -1.74 12.87
CA THR A 175 -4.67 -2.93 12.27
C THR A 175 -5.44 -3.39 11.05
N LEU A 176 -4.78 -4.18 10.19
CA LEU A 176 -5.42 -4.77 9.01
C LEU A 176 -6.24 -6.02 9.31
N THR A 177 -5.89 -6.75 10.36
CA THR A 177 -6.53 -8.03 10.72
C THR A 177 -6.67 -8.15 12.24
N ASP A 178 -7.65 -8.94 12.67
CA ASP A 178 -7.83 -9.29 14.08
C ASP A 178 -6.74 -10.23 14.58
N VAL A 179 -6.13 -11.01 13.68
CA VAL A 179 -4.99 -11.89 13.99
C VAL A 179 -3.79 -11.04 14.45
N LEU A 180 -3.45 -10.00 13.68
CA LEU A 180 -2.37 -9.09 14.04
C LEU A 180 -2.66 -8.38 15.38
N TRP A 181 -3.90 -7.92 15.57
CA TRP A 181 -4.27 -7.30 16.85
C TRP A 181 -4.19 -8.27 18.03
N SER A 182 -4.64 -9.51 17.84
CA SER A 182 -4.63 -10.54 18.88
C SER A 182 -3.23 -10.86 19.38
N GLU A 183 -2.24 -10.80 18.48
CA GLU A 183 -0.82 -10.90 18.80
C GLU A 183 -0.32 -9.62 19.48
N MET A 184 -0.51 -8.46 18.83
CA MET A 184 -0.01 -7.17 19.29
C MET A 184 -0.51 -6.79 20.69
N ARG A 185 -1.77 -7.07 21.01
CA ARG A 185 -2.33 -6.72 22.32
C ARG A 185 -1.59 -7.43 23.45
N THR A 186 -0.92 -8.56 23.21
CA THR A 186 -0.12 -9.25 24.24
C THR A 186 1.19 -8.53 24.56
N TRP A 187 1.62 -7.59 23.72
CA TRP A 187 2.90 -6.93 23.87
C TRP A 187 2.92 -5.99 25.08
N PRO A 188 4.03 -5.94 25.84
CA PRO A 188 4.14 -5.09 27.03
C PRO A 188 3.82 -3.61 26.76
N ASP A 189 4.13 -3.13 25.57
CA ASP A 189 3.93 -1.74 25.15
C ASP A 189 2.45 -1.32 25.04
N LEU A 190 1.56 -2.29 24.84
CA LEU A 190 0.11 -2.10 24.72
C LEU A 190 -0.64 -2.58 25.97
N GLN A 191 -0.04 -3.42 26.80
CA GLN A 191 -0.60 -3.85 28.08
C GLN A 191 -0.49 -2.78 29.17
N ALA A 192 0.48 -1.86 29.06
CA ALA A 192 0.70 -0.82 30.07
C ALA A 192 -0.47 0.16 30.23
N ARG A 193 -1.36 0.29 29.24
CA ARG A 193 -2.57 1.13 29.29
C ARG A 193 -3.60 0.70 28.25
N PRO A 194 -4.90 0.97 28.47
CA PRO A 194 -5.89 0.83 27.40
C PRO A 194 -5.56 1.78 26.24
N VAL A 195 -5.72 1.27 25.02
CA VAL A 195 -5.64 2.04 23.78
C VAL A 195 -6.88 1.74 22.94
N VAL A 196 -7.40 2.74 22.25
CA VAL A 196 -8.49 2.51 21.30
C VAL A 196 -7.94 1.73 20.13
N HIS A 197 -8.62 0.66 19.74
CA HIS A 197 -8.23 -0.18 18.61
C HIS A 197 -9.42 -0.40 17.69
N GLU A 198 -9.14 -0.48 16.39
CA GLU A 198 -10.08 -0.94 15.37
C GLU A 198 -9.33 -1.75 14.30
N THR A 199 -9.95 -2.84 13.83
CA THR A 199 -9.47 -3.57 12.66
C THR A 199 -10.14 -3.01 11.40
N ILE A 200 -9.34 -2.43 10.51
CA ILE A 200 -9.81 -1.91 9.22
C ILE A 200 -9.10 -2.66 8.09
N PRO A 201 -9.74 -3.69 7.50
CA PRO A 201 -9.13 -4.45 6.41
C PRO A 201 -8.97 -3.61 5.15
N CYS A 202 -8.11 -4.07 4.24
CA CYS A 202 -8.09 -3.53 2.89
C CYS A 202 -9.45 -3.76 2.23
N CYS A 203 -9.90 -2.77 1.45
CA CYS A 203 -11.12 -2.85 0.65
C CYS A 203 -10.79 -2.67 -0.83
N ILE A 204 -11.75 -3.05 -1.66
CA ILE A 204 -11.74 -2.83 -3.10
C ILE A 204 -12.94 -1.96 -3.47
N ASP A 205 -12.83 -1.25 -4.59
CA ASP A 205 -13.99 -0.60 -5.20
C ASP A 205 -14.82 -1.67 -5.91
N GLN A 206 -16.01 -1.97 -5.38
CA GLN A 206 -16.90 -2.99 -5.96
C GLN A 206 -17.46 -2.58 -7.33
N ASN A 207 -17.43 -1.29 -7.68
CA ASN A 207 -17.79 -0.87 -9.05
C ASN A 207 -16.69 -1.24 -10.05
N GLN A 208 -15.44 -1.37 -9.60
CA GLN A 208 -14.31 -1.78 -10.44
C GLN A 208 -14.06 -3.29 -10.38
N PHE A 209 -14.23 -3.89 -9.19
CA PHE A 209 -13.98 -5.30 -8.93
C PHE A 209 -15.31 -6.04 -8.75
N HIS A 210 -15.93 -6.37 -9.87
CA HIS A 210 -17.13 -7.20 -9.92
C HIS A 210 -17.04 -8.22 -11.05
N PHE A 211 -17.88 -9.25 -10.96
CA PHE A 211 -17.92 -10.30 -11.97
C PHE A 211 -18.77 -9.87 -13.15
N GLU A 212 -18.19 -9.92 -14.35
CA GLU A 212 -18.88 -9.66 -15.61
C GLU A 212 -18.69 -10.85 -16.57
N THR A 213 -19.79 -11.49 -16.95
CA THR A 213 -19.78 -12.68 -17.82
C THR A 213 -19.16 -12.40 -19.20
N GLU A 214 -19.56 -11.30 -19.83
CA GLU A 214 -19.07 -10.96 -21.18
C GLU A 214 -17.61 -10.52 -21.15
N ALA A 215 -17.18 -9.77 -20.12
CA ALA A 215 -15.77 -9.46 -19.92
C ALA A 215 -14.96 -10.75 -19.73
N ARG A 216 -15.44 -11.71 -18.92
CA ARG A 216 -14.78 -13.01 -18.75
C ARG A 216 -14.63 -13.74 -20.10
N LYS A 217 -15.69 -13.85 -20.89
CA LYS A 217 -15.65 -14.51 -22.21
C LYS A 217 -14.61 -13.85 -23.12
N ALA A 218 -14.63 -12.51 -23.19
CA ALA A 218 -13.66 -11.76 -23.99
C ALA A 218 -12.21 -12.04 -23.55
N ARG A 219 -11.92 -12.02 -22.24
CA ARG A 219 -10.56 -12.31 -21.74
C ARG A 219 -10.10 -13.74 -22.00
N ARG A 220 -11.00 -14.70 -21.91
CA ARG A 220 -10.67 -16.09 -22.24
C ARG A 220 -10.36 -16.26 -23.72
N SER A 221 -11.14 -15.62 -24.58
CA SER A 221 -10.87 -15.57 -26.02
C SER A 221 -9.53 -14.94 -26.34
N GLU A 222 -9.17 -13.80 -25.71
CA GLU A 222 -7.87 -13.14 -25.91
C GLU A 222 -6.68 -13.98 -25.43
N LEU A 223 -6.89 -14.79 -24.39
CA LEU A 223 -5.88 -15.72 -23.88
C LEU A 223 -5.81 -17.02 -24.69
N GLY A 224 -6.75 -17.26 -25.61
CA GLY A 224 -6.85 -18.52 -26.35
C GLY A 224 -7.21 -19.72 -25.47
N VAL A 225 -7.86 -19.49 -24.32
CA VAL A 225 -8.23 -20.56 -23.38
C VAL A 225 -9.71 -20.89 -23.51
N GLY A 226 -10.04 -22.19 -23.50
CA GLY A 226 -11.41 -22.71 -23.58
C GLY A 226 -12.21 -22.47 -22.30
N ASP A 227 -13.00 -23.43 -21.81
CA ASP A 227 -13.70 -23.32 -20.51
C ASP A 227 -12.97 -24.00 -19.34
N GLY A 228 -11.77 -24.53 -19.58
CA GLY A 228 -10.93 -25.19 -18.59
C GLY A 228 -10.51 -24.30 -17.41
N LEU A 229 -9.89 -24.89 -16.39
CA LEU A 229 -9.46 -24.15 -15.21
C LEU A 229 -8.38 -23.11 -15.57
N VAL A 230 -8.58 -21.86 -15.17
CA VAL A 230 -7.53 -20.83 -15.26
C VAL A 230 -7.12 -20.43 -13.85
N LEU A 231 -5.91 -20.81 -13.45
CA LEU A 231 -5.29 -20.31 -12.23
C LEU A 231 -4.77 -18.89 -12.50
N VAL A 232 -5.02 -17.95 -11.60
CA VAL A 232 -4.55 -16.56 -11.75
C VAL A 232 -3.68 -16.19 -10.55
N TYR A 233 -2.45 -15.77 -10.83
CA TYR A 233 -1.59 -15.11 -9.87
C TYR A 233 -1.62 -13.61 -10.14
N SER A 234 -1.89 -12.79 -9.11
CA SER A 234 -1.90 -11.33 -9.24
C SER A 234 -1.06 -10.71 -8.14
N GLY A 235 0.13 -10.23 -8.50
CA GLY A 235 1.06 -9.65 -7.54
C GLY A 235 2.48 -9.50 -8.06
N SER A 236 3.37 -9.04 -7.18
CA SER A 236 4.81 -9.02 -7.47
C SER A 236 5.40 -10.44 -7.47
N VAL A 237 6.58 -10.62 -8.03
CA VAL A 237 7.26 -11.93 -8.16
C VAL A 237 8.66 -11.88 -7.54
N GLY A 238 9.20 -13.05 -7.19
CA GLY A 238 10.48 -13.23 -6.49
C GLY A 238 10.37 -13.11 -4.96
N GLY A 239 11.49 -13.31 -4.26
CA GLY A 239 11.55 -13.15 -2.79
C GLY A 239 10.46 -13.93 -2.05
N TRP A 240 9.72 -13.23 -1.18
CA TRP A 240 8.64 -13.79 -0.36
C TRP A 240 7.35 -14.16 -1.14
N TYR A 241 7.30 -13.93 -2.45
CA TYR A 241 6.12 -14.20 -3.28
C TYR A 241 6.06 -15.64 -3.82
N MET A 242 6.95 -16.52 -3.34
CA MET A 242 6.90 -17.96 -3.56
C MET A 242 6.78 -18.35 -5.05
N THR A 243 7.49 -17.65 -5.93
CA THR A 243 7.29 -17.80 -7.39
C THR A 243 7.63 -19.21 -7.89
N ASP A 244 8.68 -19.81 -7.34
CA ASP A 244 9.08 -21.19 -7.68
C ASP A 244 8.03 -22.21 -7.15
N GLU A 245 7.52 -22.01 -5.94
CA GLU A 245 6.52 -22.88 -5.32
C GLU A 245 5.17 -22.76 -6.03
N MET A 246 4.79 -21.56 -6.48
CA MET A 246 3.58 -21.35 -7.29
C MET A 246 3.69 -22.05 -8.65
N ALA A 247 4.87 -22.04 -9.27
CA ALA A 247 5.13 -22.82 -10.48
C ALA A 247 5.06 -24.34 -10.23
N ALA A 248 5.64 -24.81 -9.11
CA ALA A 248 5.58 -26.21 -8.71
C ALA A 248 4.14 -26.67 -8.38
N LEU A 249 3.36 -25.81 -7.72
CA LEU A 249 1.93 -26.02 -7.47
C LEU A 249 1.18 -26.18 -8.78
N PHE A 250 1.42 -25.29 -9.75
CA PHE A 250 0.78 -25.41 -11.06
C PHE A 250 1.19 -26.67 -11.81
N ALA A 251 2.46 -27.09 -11.72
CA ALA A 251 2.90 -28.36 -12.30
C ALA A 251 2.18 -29.57 -11.68
N ALA A 252 1.94 -29.54 -10.36
CA ALA A 252 1.13 -30.57 -9.69
C ALA A 252 -0.35 -30.54 -10.15
N LEU A 253 -0.93 -29.36 -10.30
CA LEU A 253 -2.29 -29.18 -10.81
C LEU A 253 -2.43 -29.69 -12.25
N LYS A 254 -1.49 -29.35 -13.13
CA LYS A 254 -1.52 -29.70 -14.55
C LYS A 254 -1.49 -31.22 -14.79
N ARG A 255 -0.78 -31.97 -13.93
CA ARG A 255 -0.80 -33.45 -13.96
C ARG A 255 -2.18 -34.05 -13.70
N GLN A 256 -3.03 -33.35 -12.93
CA GLN A 256 -4.40 -33.79 -12.63
C GLN A 256 -5.44 -33.19 -13.58
N ARG A 257 -5.13 -32.01 -14.16
CA ARG A 257 -6.00 -31.24 -15.04
C ARG A 257 -5.20 -30.73 -16.22
N SER A 258 -5.10 -31.54 -17.26
CA SER A 258 -4.35 -31.21 -18.48
C SER A 258 -4.91 -29.99 -19.23
N ASP A 259 -6.18 -29.62 -18.98
CA ASP A 259 -6.84 -28.42 -19.51
C ASP A 259 -6.53 -27.13 -18.70
N ALA A 260 -5.77 -27.22 -17.60
CA ALA A 260 -5.48 -26.07 -16.76
C ALA A 260 -4.47 -25.11 -17.42
N PHE A 261 -4.68 -23.81 -17.20
CA PHE A 261 -3.82 -22.73 -17.69
C PHE A 261 -3.44 -21.77 -16.54
N PHE A 262 -2.22 -21.25 -16.53
CA PHE A 262 -1.76 -20.30 -15.51
C PHE A 262 -1.58 -18.89 -16.07
N LEU A 263 -2.40 -17.94 -15.62
CA LEU A 263 -2.22 -16.53 -15.90
C LEU A 263 -1.47 -15.82 -14.77
N TRP A 264 -0.34 -15.20 -15.10
CA TRP A 264 0.45 -14.36 -14.21
C TRP A 264 0.24 -12.88 -14.54
N LEU A 265 -0.35 -12.14 -13.61
CA LEU A 265 -0.49 -10.69 -13.66
C LEU A 265 0.54 -10.07 -12.69
N THR A 266 1.60 -9.47 -13.23
CA THR A 266 2.68 -8.92 -12.39
C THR A 266 3.24 -7.61 -12.94
N THR A 267 3.77 -6.77 -12.06
CA THR A 267 4.60 -5.62 -12.44
C THR A 267 6.08 -6.00 -12.56
N GLY A 268 6.44 -7.22 -12.13
CA GLY A 268 7.81 -7.71 -12.10
C GLY A 268 8.31 -8.22 -13.46
N SER A 269 9.52 -8.78 -13.46
CA SER A 269 10.14 -9.33 -14.65
C SER A 269 9.42 -10.61 -15.09
N ALA A 270 8.98 -10.64 -16.35
CA ALA A 270 8.41 -11.85 -16.95
C ALA A 270 9.42 -13.01 -16.92
N GLN A 271 10.72 -12.70 -17.08
CA GLN A 271 11.79 -13.69 -17.03
C GLN A 271 11.84 -14.46 -15.71
N THR A 272 11.52 -13.82 -14.58
CA THR A 272 11.48 -14.48 -13.28
C THR A 272 10.43 -15.59 -13.26
N VAL A 273 9.24 -15.30 -13.81
CA VAL A 273 8.16 -16.28 -13.92
C VAL A 273 8.53 -17.37 -14.93
N GLU A 274 8.98 -17.00 -16.12
CA GLU A 274 9.36 -17.95 -17.16
C GLU A 274 10.43 -18.95 -16.69
N ASN A 275 11.41 -18.47 -15.92
CA ASN A 275 12.43 -19.34 -15.34
C ASN A 275 11.83 -20.33 -14.34
N ALA A 276 10.91 -19.88 -13.47
CA ALA A 276 10.23 -20.74 -12.49
C ALA A 276 9.33 -21.79 -13.16
N MET A 277 8.59 -21.39 -14.20
CA MET A 277 7.72 -22.28 -14.98
C MET A 277 8.54 -23.34 -15.72
N ARG A 278 9.63 -22.93 -16.39
CA ARG A 278 10.55 -23.86 -17.07
C ARG A 278 11.22 -24.82 -16.09
N LYS A 279 11.67 -24.34 -14.94
CA LYS A 279 12.24 -25.18 -13.86
C LYS A 279 11.24 -26.23 -13.36
N SER A 280 9.95 -25.92 -13.40
CA SER A 280 8.87 -26.83 -12.99
C SER A 280 8.38 -27.73 -14.13
N GLY A 281 9.00 -27.69 -15.31
CA GLY A 281 8.64 -28.53 -16.47
C GLY A 281 7.32 -28.13 -17.12
N ILE A 282 6.94 -26.85 -17.06
CA ILE A 282 5.72 -26.35 -17.68
C ILE A 282 6.02 -25.70 -19.03
N GLU A 283 5.24 -26.09 -20.04
CA GLU A 283 5.37 -25.59 -21.40
C GLU A 283 4.85 -24.15 -21.54
N PRO A 284 5.45 -23.30 -22.39
CA PRO A 284 4.99 -21.93 -22.64
C PRO A 284 3.54 -21.81 -23.13
N THR A 285 2.96 -22.89 -23.67
CA THR A 285 1.55 -22.93 -24.09
C THR A 285 0.57 -23.03 -22.92
N ASP A 286 1.04 -23.39 -21.73
CA ASP A 286 0.20 -23.63 -20.55
C ASP A 286 0.12 -22.43 -19.61
N TYR A 287 0.82 -21.34 -19.91
CA TYR A 287 0.79 -20.12 -19.11
C TYR A 287 0.95 -18.85 -19.93
N ALA A 288 0.54 -17.73 -19.35
CA ALA A 288 0.83 -16.41 -19.89
C ALA A 288 1.29 -15.48 -18.78
N VAL A 289 2.28 -14.64 -19.09
CA VAL A 289 2.67 -13.52 -18.25
C VAL A 289 2.16 -12.24 -18.87
N ARG A 290 1.50 -11.40 -18.07
CA ARG A 290 1.02 -10.08 -18.47
C ARG A 290 1.61 -9.04 -17.51
N ASN A 291 2.39 -8.12 -18.08
CA ASN A 291 2.91 -7.01 -17.32
C ASN A 291 1.80 -5.99 -17.08
N VAL A 292 1.49 -5.73 -15.82
CA VAL A 292 0.48 -4.74 -15.43
C VAL A 292 1.17 -3.40 -15.26
N GLN A 293 0.88 -2.44 -16.15
CA GLN A 293 1.40 -1.09 -16.03
C GLN A 293 0.33 -0.13 -15.50
N MET A 294 0.76 0.96 -14.86
CA MET A 294 -0.14 2.07 -14.59
C MET A 294 -0.33 2.88 -15.88
N LEU A 295 -1.54 2.90 -16.44
CA LEU A 295 -1.93 3.85 -17.46
C LEU A 295 -2.74 4.96 -16.78
N GLY A 296 -2.09 6.08 -16.46
CA GLY A 296 -2.71 7.22 -15.78
C GLY A 296 -2.79 7.05 -14.25
N LEU A 297 -3.99 7.26 -13.67
CA LEU A 297 -4.27 7.07 -12.24
C LEU A 297 -4.81 5.67 -11.90
N HIS A 298 -5.01 4.82 -12.92
CA HIS A 298 -5.55 3.47 -12.77
C HIS A 298 -4.51 2.43 -13.17
N PHE A 299 -4.55 1.29 -12.49
CA PHE A 299 -3.89 0.08 -12.96
C PHE A 299 -4.69 -0.53 -14.09
N THR A 300 -4.02 -0.80 -15.20
CA THR A 300 -4.64 -1.52 -16.30
C THR A 300 -3.64 -2.50 -16.86
N VAL A 301 -4.06 -3.74 -17.10
CA VAL A 301 -3.31 -4.61 -18.01
C VAL A 301 -3.57 -4.06 -19.41
N PRO A 302 -2.55 -3.73 -20.23
CA PRO A 302 -2.78 -3.35 -21.62
C PRO A 302 -3.64 -4.41 -22.33
N GLY A 303 -4.76 -3.99 -22.92
CA GLY A 303 -5.81 -4.88 -23.46
C GLY A 303 -7.05 -5.01 -22.57
N PHE A 304 -6.94 -4.89 -21.24
CA PHE A 304 -8.01 -5.06 -20.25
C PHE A 304 -8.93 -3.86 -20.04
N ARG A 305 -9.48 -3.26 -21.12
CA ARG A 305 -10.62 -2.33 -20.96
C ARG A 305 -11.94 -3.11 -20.92
N GLY A 306 -12.66 -3.02 -19.81
CA GLY A 306 -14.12 -2.97 -19.86
C GLY A 306 -14.49 -1.65 -20.55
N SER A 307 -15.26 -1.72 -21.63
CA SER A 307 -15.74 -0.56 -22.36
C SER A 307 -16.75 0.20 -21.51
N ALA A 308 -16.29 1.04 -20.59
CA ALA A 308 -17.14 1.90 -19.78
C ALA A 308 -16.72 3.37 -19.85
N HIS A 309 -16.28 3.83 -21.03
CA HIS A 309 -16.31 5.26 -21.39
C HIS A 309 -16.71 5.38 -22.86
N ARG A 310 -18.02 5.29 -23.10
CA ARG A 310 -18.65 5.98 -24.23
C ARG A 310 -19.69 6.93 -23.67
N ARG A 311 -19.40 8.22 -23.87
CA ARG A 311 -20.19 9.44 -23.66
C ARG A 311 -20.22 9.98 -22.24
#